data_AF-A0A1M7Y0W9-F1
#
_entry.id   AF-A0A1M7Y0W9-F1
#
_cell.length_a   1.000
_cell.length_b   1.000
_cell.length_c   1.000
_cell.angle_alpha   90.00
_cell.angle_beta   90.00
_cell.angle_gamma   90.00
#
_symmetry.space_group_name_H-M   'P 1'
#
loop_
_entity.id
_entity.type
_entity.pdbx_description
1 polymer ?
#
loop_
_entity_poly.entity_id
_entity_poly.type
_entity_poly.pdbx_seq_one_letter_code
_entity_poly.pdbx_strand_id
1 'polypeptide(L)' 'MGVQIELFQPVLQLIDISTEIGGIARGNGQYTAGLMRRIQETGKNIEDLTVGELLKLNQEHKKWFNGLYL' A
#
# COMPACT_ATOMS: atom_id res chain seq x y z
N MET A 1 1.23 35.00 -1.25
CA MET A 1 1.35 33.90 -2.23
C MET A 1 1.73 32.65 -1.41
N GLY A 2 0.76 31.83 -0.98
CA GLY A 2 1.03 30.78 0.02
C GLY A 2 -0.14 29.83 0.31
N VAL A 3 -1.38 30.28 0.08
CA VAL A 3 -2.59 29.49 0.40
C VAL A 3 -2.84 28.33 -0.58
N GLN A 4 -2.39 28.43 -1.84
CA GLN A 4 -2.62 27.36 -2.81
C GLN A 4 -1.78 26.11 -2.54
N ILE A 5 -0.52 26.25 -2.11
CA ILE A 5 0.41 25.11 -1.97
C ILE A 5 -0.01 24.14 -0.84
N GLU A 6 -0.59 24.65 0.24
CA GLU A 6 -0.97 23.82 1.40
C GLU A 6 -2.17 22.90 1.13
N LEU A 7 -3.10 23.29 0.24
CA LEU A 7 -4.23 22.45 -0.15
C LEU A 7 -3.84 21.37 -1.18
N PHE A 8 -2.75 21.55 -1.93
CA PHE A 8 -2.31 20.56 -2.93
C PHE A 8 -1.69 19.33 -2.28
N GLN A 9 -1.03 19.46 -1.12
CA GLN A 9 -0.32 18.34 -0.50
C GLN A 9 -1.27 17.21 -0.03
N PRO A 10 -2.38 17.50 0.69
CA PRO A 10 -3.33 16.46 1.08
C PRO A 10 -3.99 15.76 -0.12
N VAL A 11 -4.26 16.52 -1.19
CA VAL A 11 -4.87 15.96 -2.42
C VAL A 11 -3.92 14.98 -3.10
N LEU A 12 -2.65 15.35 -3.26
CA LEU A 12 -1.64 14.48 -3.86
C LEU A 12 -1.43 13.21 -3.01
N GLN A 13 -1.37 13.35 -1.68
CA GLN A 13 -1.27 12.21 -0.78
C GLN A 13 -2.45 11.24 -0.93
N LEU A 14 -3.68 11.76 -1.04
CA LEU A 14 -4.85 10.91 -1.26
C LEU A 14 -4.82 10.18 -2.61
N ILE A 15 -4.34 10.85 -3.67
CA ILE A 15 -4.16 10.26 -4.99
C ILE A 15 -3.14 9.10 -4.93
N ASP A 16 -2.00 9.31 -4.27
CA ASP A 16 -0.95 8.29 -4.14
C ASP A 16 -1.43 7.06 -3.36
N ILE A 17 -2.10 7.29 -2.22
CA ILE A 17 -2.71 6.23 -1.40
C ILE A 17 -3.72 5.42 -2.23
N SER A 18 -4.62 6.12 -2.93
CA SER A 18 -5.65 5.49 -3.75
C SER A 18 -5.04 4.68 -4.90
N THR A 19 -3.97 5.20 -5.50
CA THR A 19 -3.24 4.53 -6.59
C THR A 19 -2.58 3.24 -6.11
N GLU A 20 -1.93 3.26 -4.94
CA GLU A 20 -1.31 2.06 -4.35
C GLU A 20 -2.35 1.00 -3.97
N ILE A 21 -3.48 1.40 -3.35
CA ILE A 21 -4.58 0.48 -3.04
C ILE A 21 -5.15 -0.15 -4.33
N GLY A 22 -5.40 0.67 -5.35
CA GLY A 22 -5.84 0.18 -6.66
C GLY A 22 -4.80 -0.74 -7.33
N GLY A 23 -3.52 -0.52 -7.07
CA GLY A 23 -2.42 -1.37 -7.54
C GLY A 23 -2.46 -2.77 -6.93
N ILE A 24 -2.79 -2.91 -5.64
CA ILE A 24 -2.97 -4.21 -4.97
C ILE A 24 -4.07 -5.02 -5.64
N ALA A 25 -5.23 -4.40 -5.90
CA ALA A 25 -6.37 -5.07 -6.53
C ALA A 25 -6.08 -5.53 -7.98
N ARG A 26 -5.18 -4.83 -8.69
CA ARG A 26 -4.72 -5.20 -10.04
C ARG A 26 -3.55 -6.19 -10.05
N GLY A 27 -3.00 -6.53 -8.89
CA GLY A 27 -1.92 -7.50 -8.77
C GLY A 27 -2.34 -8.89 -9.25
N ASN A 28 -1.37 -9.74 -9.59
CA ASN A 28 -1.65 -11.15 -9.86
C ASN A 28 -1.99 -11.88 -8.54
N GLY A 29 -2.62 -13.05 -8.64
CA GLY A 29 -3.05 -13.81 -7.46
C GLY A 29 -1.91 -14.23 -6.52
N GLN A 30 -0.68 -14.36 -7.03
CA GLN A 30 0.49 -14.71 -6.22
C GLN A 30 0.95 -13.53 -5.34
N TYR A 31 0.96 -12.32 -5.90
CA TYR A 31 1.25 -11.10 -5.16
C TYR A 31 0.23 -10.88 -4.04
N THR A 32 -1.06 -10.98 -4.37
CA THR A 32 -2.15 -10.77 -3.39
C THR A 32 -2.12 -11.83 -2.27
N ALA A 33 -1.84 -13.09 -2.60
CA ALA A 33 -1.67 -14.15 -1.61
C ALA A 33 -0.44 -13.90 -0.72
N GLY A 34 0.68 -13.45 -1.30
CA GLY A 34 1.89 -13.09 -0.57
C GLY A 34 1.66 -11.93 0.41
N LEU A 35 0.96 -10.88 -0.04
CA LEU A 35 0.60 -9.74 0.81
C LEU A 35 -0.35 -10.16 1.94
N MET A 36 -1.34 -11.01 1.66
CA MET A 36 -2.24 -11.53 2.70
C MET A 36 -1.48 -12.31 3.77
N ARG A 37 -0.47 -13.11 3.38
CA ARG A 37 0.41 -13.80 4.33
C ARG A 37 1.17 -12.82 5.21
N ARG A 38 1.69 -11.72 4.65
CA ARG A 38 2.35 -10.65 5.43
C ARG A 38 1.40 -9.99 6.43
N ILE A 39 0.14 -9.78 6.05
CA ILE A 39 -0.89 -9.29 6.97
C ILE A 39 -1.10 -10.28 8.12
N GLN A 40 -1.24 -11.57 7.83
CA GLN A 40 -1.41 -12.61 8.86
C GLN A 40 -0.21 -12.69 9.83
N GLU A 41 1.01 -12.50 9.34
CA GLU A 41 2.23 -12.47 10.16
C GLU A 41 2.23 -11.34 11.20
N THR A 42 1.42 -10.29 11.03
CA THR A 42 1.26 -9.21 12.03
C THR A 42 0.38 -9.61 13.22
N GLY A 43 -0.39 -10.70 13.10
CA GLY A 43 -1.39 -11.12 14.09
C GLY A 43 -2.67 -10.26 14.11
N LYS A 44 -2.80 -9.26 13.23
CA LYS A 44 -4.02 -8.44 13.08
C LYS A 44 -4.95 -9.01 12.01
N ASN A 45 -6.25 -8.75 12.15
CA ASN A 45 -7.18 -8.94 11.03
C ASN A 45 -6.99 -7.80 10.02
N ILE A 46 -7.37 -8.05 8.76
CA ILE A 46 -7.29 -7.03 7.70
C ILE A 46 -8.14 -5.79 8.01
N GLU A 47 -9.26 -5.97 8.71
CA GLU A 47 -10.19 -4.89 9.10
C GLU A 47 -9.62 -3.99 10.20
N ASP A 48 -8.65 -4.50 10.97
CA ASP A 48 -8.00 -3.78 12.08
C ASP A 48 -6.76 -2.99 11.62
N LEU A 49 -6.35 -3.16 10.35
CA LEU A 49 -5.23 -2.44 9.77
C LEU A 49 -5.65 -1.01 9.42
N THR A 50 -4.86 -0.06 9.89
CA THR A 50 -4.93 1.30 9.34
C THR A 50 -4.44 1.29 7.89
N VAL A 51 -4.91 2.26 7.10
CA VAL A 51 -4.43 2.44 5.71
C VAL A 51 -2.90 2.59 5.66
N GLY A 52 -2.31 3.31 6.62
CA GLY A 52 -0.85 3.49 6.67
C GLY A 52 -0.09 2.17 6.89
N GLU A 53 -0.59 1.30 7.76
CA GLU A 53 0.02 -0.01 7.99
C GLU A 53 -0.09 -0.93 6.76
N LEU A 54 -1.26 -0.94 6.11
CA LEU A 54 -1.46 -1.68 4.87
C LEU A 54 -0.49 -1.23 3.77
N LEU A 55 -0.32 0.08 3.59
CA LEU A 55 0.61 0.62 2.59
C LEU A 55 2.06 0.26 2.90
N LYS A 56 2.46 0.30 4.17
CA LYS A 56 3.81 -0.11 4.58
C LYS A 56 4.06 -1.57 4.25
N LEU A 57 3.14 -2.47 4.61
CA LEU A 57 3.24 -3.89 4.30
C LEU A 57 3.28 -4.12 2.78
N ASN A 58 2.46 -3.41 2.02
CA ASN A 58 2.46 -3.48 0.56
C ASN A 58 3.81 -3.06 -0.04
N GLN A 59 4.40 -1.97 0.43
CA GLN A 59 5.70 -1.49 -0.05
C GLN A 59 6.84 -2.46 0.28
N GLU A 60 6.85 -3.00 1.50
CA GLU A 60 7.83 -4.02 1.92
C GLU A 60 7.68 -5.30 1.09
N HIS A 61 6.44 -5.75 0.86
CA HIS A 61 6.16 -6.91 0.04
C HIS A 61 6.56 -6.69 -1.42
N LYS A 62 6.27 -5.53 -2.00
CA LYS A 62 6.65 -5.14 -3.36
C LYS A 62 8.17 -5.18 -3.58
N LYS A 63 8.95 -4.69 -2.61
CA LYS A 63 10.42 -4.77 -2.66
C LYS A 63 10.92 -6.21 -2.68
N TRP A 64 10.36 -7.05 -1.81
CA TRP A 64 10.72 -8.47 -1.76
C TRP A 64 10.30 -9.22 -3.03
N PHE A 65 9.06 -9.04 -3.47
CA PHE A 65 8.49 -9.73 -4.63
C PHE A 65 9.24 -9.37 -5.91
N ASN A 66 9.48 -8.09 -6.16
CA ASN A 66 10.23 -7.65 -7.34
C ASN A 66 11.72 -8.02 -7.26
N GLY A 67 12.29 -8.13 -6.06
CA GLY A 67 13.67 -8.57 -5.85
C GLY A 67 13.89 -10.07 -6.11
N LEU A 68 12.83 -10.88 -6.22
CA LEU A 68 12.91 -12.29 -6.61
C LEU A 68 12.86 -12.52 -8.13
N TYR A 69 12.49 -11.49 -8.90
CA TYR A 69 12.31 -11.56 -10.36
C TYR A 69 13.22 -10.60 -11.13
N LEU A 70 14.25 -10.06 -10.47
CA LEU A 70 15.38 -9.32 -11.06
C LEU A 70 16.66 -10.14 -10.91
#